data_AF-A0A1V5HQC1-F1
#
_entry.id   AF-A0A1V5HQC1-F1
#
_cell.length_a   1.000
_cell.length_b   1.000
_cell.length_c   1.000
_cell.angle_alpha   90.00
_cell.angle_beta   90.00
_cell.angle_gamma   90.00
#
_symmetry.space_group_name_H-M   'P 1'
#
loop_
_entity.id
_entity.type
_entity.pdbx_description
1 polymer ?
#
loop_
_entity_poly.entity_id
_entity_poly.type
_entity_poly.pdbx_seq_one_letter_code
_entity_poly.pdbx_strand_id
1 'polypeptide(L)'
;MPKSAGLFLIAAAAICGLPPLNGFLGEFLVFLGALRGVLSSDLSTGVMGATVIGGLGLISGLAVACFTRAFGLTFLGEPRSNEANHAHEAAWPMLLPMALLAAACLAVGLAGPWFLGSLLPETLRVTCPAAIGAAARLDDLFAPLQGVVTVVVLLLALIATLTLVRRVLLRGRPIGEAGTWDCGYLRPTARMEYTASSFAQPLAALFRTVLRTRRSATAITDEFPRGAKLETQTGDLFADRLIDPAFRRVREALSRLRWIQHGQVRLYVLYIALTLLALLIWKLT
;
A
#
# COMPACT_ATOMS: atom_id res chain seq x y z
N MET A 1 14.92 16.87 -1.99
CA MET A 1 14.19 16.74 -0.70
C MET A 1 14.62 15.46 0.04
N PRO A 2 15.85 15.38 0.57
CA PRO A 2 16.38 14.15 1.17
C PRO A 2 15.62 13.67 2.42
N LYS A 3 15.11 14.57 3.27
CA LYS A 3 14.43 14.17 4.52
C LYS A 3 13.05 13.59 4.20
N SER A 4 12.28 14.28 3.35
CA SER A 4 10.97 13.80 2.90
C SER A 4 11.08 12.46 2.18
N ALA A 5 12.09 12.30 1.31
CA ALA A 5 12.36 11.04 0.62
C ALA A 5 12.64 9.89 1.60
N GLY A 6 13.51 10.11 2.59
CA GLY A 6 13.84 9.10 3.60
C GLY A 6 12.63 8.68 4.44
N LEU A 7 11.82 9.64 4.88
CA LEU A 7 10.61 9.35 5.66
C LEU A 7 9.54 8.62 4.84
N PHE A 8 9.35 9.02 3.57
CA PHE A 8 8.46 8.31 2.66
C PHE A 8 8.94 6.88 2.42
N LEU A 9 10.25 6.65 2.27
CA LEU A 9 10.81 5.32 2.06
C LEU A 9 10.54 4.40 3.27
N ILE A 10 10.69 4.91 4.49
CA ILE A 10 10.37 4.14 5.71
C ILE A 10 8.87 3.79 5.73
N ALA A 11 8.00 4.75 5.43
CA ALA A 11 6.55 4.49 5.38
C ALA A 11 6.18 3.47 4.28
N ALA A 12 6.76 3.60 3.09
CA ALA A 12 6.60 2.68 1.98
C ALA A 12 7.06 1.26 2.35
N ALA A 13 8.23 1.13 2.99
CA ALA A 13 8.74 -0.15 3.47
C ALA A 13 7.83 -0.76 4.56
N ALA A 14 7.24 0.07 5.42
CA ALA A 14 6.32 -0.39 6.46
C ALA A 14 5.03 -0.96 5.83
N ILE A 15 4.46 -0.28 4.84
CA ILE A 15 3.27 -0.74 4.11
C ILE A 15 3.57 -2.03 3.33
N CYS A 16 4.77 -2.17 2.78
CA CYS A 16 5.19 -3.37 2.07
C CYS A 16 5.54 -4.56 2.99
N GLY A 17 5.38 -4.41 4.31
CA GLY A 17 5.65 -5.49 5.26
C GLY A 17 7.13 -5.85 5.38
N LEU A 18 8.07 -4.90 5.18
CA LEU A 18 9.50 -5.19 5.34
C LEU A 18 9.91 -5.22 6.83
N PRO A 19 10.65 -6.25 7.28
CA PRO A 19 11.33 -6.21 8.57
C PRO A 19 12.34 -5.04 8.62
N PRO A 20 12.49 -4.31 9.74
CA PRO A 20 11.91 -4.54 11.07
C PRO A 20 10.72 -3.60 11.37
N LEU A 21 9.88 -3.27 10.39
CA LEU A 21 8.79 -2.32 10.56
C LEU A 21 7.51 -3.00 11.05
N ASN A 22 6.62 -2.22 11.65
CA ASN A 22 5.36 -2.70 12.21
C ASN A 22 4.47 -3.47 11.22
N GLY A 23 4.42 -3.09 9.94
CA GLY A 23 3.60 -3.79 8.95
C GLY A 23 4.01 -5.25 8.76
N PHE A 24 5.31 -5.56 8.88
CA PHE A 24 5.80 -6.93 8.84
C PHE A 24 5.21 -7.78 9.97
N LEU A 25 5.11 -7.24 11.19
CA LEU A 25 4.62 -7.97 12.36
C LEU A 25 3.18 -8.48 12.13
N GLY A 26 2.30 -7.62 11.62
CA GLY A 26 0.92 -7.97 11.33
C GLY A 26 0.79 -9.02 10.23
N GLU A 27 1.47 -8.80 9.09
CA GLU A 27 1.46 -9.75 7.98
C GLU A 27 2.06 -11.10 8.36
N PHE A 28 3.14 -11.10 9.16
CA PHE A 28 3.80 -12.31 9.64
C PHE A 28 2.87 -13.16 10.50
N LEU A 29 2.09 -12.54 11.41
CA LEU A 29 1.13 -13.26 12.24
C LEU A 29 -0.02 -13.86 11.43
N VAL A 30 -0.54 -13.10 10.45
CA VAL A 30 -1.57 -13.61 9.53
C VAL A 30 -1.04 -14.76 8.70
N PHE A 31 0.17 -14.62 8.14
CA PHE A 31 0.83 -15.66 7.35
C PHE A 31 1.04 -16.93 8.16
N LEU A 32 1.53 -16.82 9.40
CA LEU A 32 1.82 -17.98 10.24
C LEU A 32 0.55 -18.67 10.74
N GLY A 33 -0.50 -17.89 11.04
CA GLY A 33 -1.85 -18.42 11.31
C GLY A 33 -2.41 -19.19 10.10
N ALA A 34 -2.28 -18.63 8.91
CA ALA A 34 -2.70 -19.28 7.67
C ALA A 34 -1.88 -20.55 7.38
N LEU A 35 -0.56 -20.52 7.61
CA LEU A 35 0.33 -21.67 7.44
C LEU A 35 -0.05 -22.82 8.37
N ARG A 36 -0.36 -22.52 9.64
CA ARG A 36 -0.91 -23.52 10.58
C ARG A 36 -2.23 -24.10 10.09
N GLY A 37 -3.08 -23.28 9.48
CA GLY A 37 -4.29 -23.75 8.81
C GLY A 37 -4.00 -24.73 7.69
N VAL A 38 -3.03 -24.43 6.82
CA VAL A 38 -2.55 -25.33 5.75
C VAL A 38 -2.02 -26.66 6.29
N LEU A 39 -1.31 -26.63 7.41
CA LEU A 39 -0.73 -27.82 8.05
C LEU A 39 -1.75 -28.60 8.90
N SER A 40 -2.99 -28.12 9.03
CA SER A 40 -4.02 -28.81 9.79
C SER A 40 -4.59 -30.02 9.04
N SER A 41 -5.16 -30.98 9.77
CA SER A 41 -5.78 -32.17 9.19
C SER A 41 -7.12 -31.89 8.51
N ASP A 42 -7.69 -30.69 8.69
CA ASP A 42 -8.97 -30.29 8.09
C ASP A 42 -8.75 -29.64 6.71
N LEU A 43 -9.34 -30.24 5.67
CA LEU A 43 -9.20 -29.76 4.30
C LEU A 43 -9.76 -28.35 4.12
N SER A 44 -10.89 -28.02 4.76
CA SER A 44 -11.52 -26.71 4.65
C SER A 44 -10.59 -25.62 5.17
N THR A 45 -10.07 -25.80 6.39
CA THR A 45 -9.11 -24.90 7.01
C THR A 45 -7.81 -24.79 6.21
N GLY A 46 -7.35 -25.91 5.64
CA GLY A 46 -6.16 -25.92 4.78
C GLY A 46 -6.31 -25.09 3.51
N VAL A 47 -7.45 -25.22 2.81
CA VAL A 47 -7.75 -24.44 1.60
C VAL A 47 -7.89 -22.95 1.92
N MET A 48 -8.53 -22.59 3.03
CA MET A 48 -8.62 -21.20 3.48
C MET A 48 -7.22 -20.62 3.78
N GLY A 49 -6.37 -21.37 4.49
CA GLY A 49 -5.00 -20.97 4.78
C GLY A 49 -4.18 -20.73 3.50
N ALA A 50 -4.26 -21.65 2.53
CA ALA A 50 -3.55 -21.49 1.26
C ALA A 50 -4.05 -20.27 0.47
N THR A 51 -5.35 -20.00 0.51
CA THR A 51 -5.95 -18.83 -0.14
C THR A 51 -5.47 -17.53 0.50
N VAL A 52 -5.38 -17.48 1.83
CA VAL A 52 -4.85 -16.32 2.56
C VAL A 52 -3.38 -16.10 2.22
N ILE A 53 -2.55 -17.14 2.20
CA ILE A 53 -1.13 -17.03 1.83
C ILE A 53 -0.97 -16.51 0.40
N GLY A 54 -1.71 -17.08 -0.56
CA GLY A 54 -1.66 -16.64 -1.95
C GLY A 54 -2.14 -15.19 -2.13
N GLY A 55 -3.23 -14.82 -1.45
CA GLY A 55 -3.77 -13.46 -1.46
C GLY A 55 -2.81 -12.45 -0.84
N LEU A 56 -2.24 -12.77 0.33
CA LEU A 56 -1.26 -11.91 1.01
C LEU A 56 0.00 -11.73 0.15
N GLY A 57 0.55 -12.82 -0.40
CA GLY A 57 1.71 -12.74 -1.29
C GLY A 57 1.46 -11.88 -2.54
N LEU A 58 0.27 -11.99 -3.13
CA LEU A 58 -0.12 -11.15 -4.28
C LEU A 58 -0.22 -9.67 -3.88
N ILE A 59 -0.87 -9.36 -2.75
CA ILE A 59 -1.04 -7.99 -2.26
C ILE A 59 0.30 -7.37 -1.90
N SER A 60 1.15 -8.06 -1.12
CA SER A 60 2.47 -7.56 -0.72
C SER A 60 3.38 -7.37 -1.95
N GLY A 61 3.34 -8.28 -2.93
CA GLY A 61 4.07 -8.13 -4.20
C GLY A 61 3.62 -6.90 -5.01
N LEU A 62 2.31 -6.68 -5.12
CA LEU A 62 1.77 -5.49 -5.78
C LEU A 62 2.08 -4.20 -5.02
N ALA A 63 2.08 -4.23 -3.69
CA ALA A 63 2.48 -3.11 -2.85
C ALA A 63 3.94 -2.72 -3.09
N VAL A 64 4.86 -3.70 -3.09
CA VAL A 64 6.28 -3.48 -3.41
C VAL A 64 6.42 -2.85 -4.80
N ALA A 65 5.76 -3.39 -5.83
CA ALA A 65 5.80 -2.84 -7.18
C ALA A 65 5.25 -1.39 -7.24
N CYS A 66 4.17 -1.10 -6.52
CA CYS A 66 3.57 0.22 -6.45
C CYS A 66 4.49 1.25 -5.77
N PHE A 67 5.04 0.91 -4.60
CA PHE A 67 5.84 1.85 -3.83
C PHE A 67 7.26 2.02 -4.36
N THR A 68 7.86 0.99 -4.98
CA THR A 68 9.12 1.13 -5.71
C THR A 68 8.96 2.06 -6.90
N ARG A 69 7.85 1.94 -7.66
CA ARG A 69 7.48 2.89 -8.71
C ARG A 69 7.33 4.31 -8.17
N ALA A 70 6.54 4.48 -7.11
CA ALA A 70 6.25 5.78 -6.53
C ALA A 70 7.52 6.47 -6.00
N PHE A 71 8.34 5.74 -5.24
CA PHE A 71 9.59 6.26 -4.69
C PHE A 71 10.60 6.57 -5.79
N GLY A 72 10.83 5.63 -6.71
CA GLY A 72 11.84 5.77 -7.75
C GLY A 72 11.57 6.94 -8.68
N LEU A 73 10.32 7.13 -9.10
CA LEU A 73 9.97 8.19 -10.06
C LEU A 73 9.83 9.57 -9.41
N THR A 74 9.58 9.64 -8.10
CA THR A 74 9.40 10.92 -7.40
C THR A 74 10.72 11.44 -6.84
N PHE A 75 11.60 10.56 -6.36
CA PHE A 75 12.79 10.95 -5.59
C PHE A 75 14.13 10.54 -6.21
N LEU A 76 14.18 9.61 -7.17
CA LEU A 76 15.43 9.10 -7.75
C LEU A 76 15.66 9.50 -9.21
N GLY A 77 14.72 10.20 -9.86
CA GLY A 77 14.85 10.66 -11.25
C GLY A 77 15.11 12.15 -11.39
N GLU A 78 15.43 12.60 -12.60
CA GLU A 78 15.61 14.01 -12.93
C GLU A 78 14.26 14.78 -12.99
N PRO A 79 14.22 16.05 -12.56
CA PRO A 79 13.06 16.91 -12.65
C PRO A 79 12.62 17.14 -14.11
N ARG A 80 11.35 16.78 -14.41
CA ARG A 80 10.77 16.89 -15.77
C ARG A 80 9.86 18.10 -15.96
N SER A 81 9.54 18.81 -14.89
CA SER A 81 8.70 20.01 -14.89
C SER A 81 9.39 21.14 -14.15
N ASN A 82 8.99 22.37 -14.44
CA ASN A 82 9.53 23.53 -13.75
C ASN A 82 9.25 23.48 -12.23
N GLU A 83 8.09 22.95 -11.85
CA GLU A 83 7.72 22.75 -10.44
C GLU A 83 8.64 21.75 -9.74
N ALA A 84 8.99 20.65 -10.40
CA ALA A 84 9.90 19.66 -9.84
C ALA A 84 11.33 20.23 -9.66
N ASN A 85 11.77 21.10 -10.58
CA ASN A 85 13.06 21.80 -10.48
C ASN A 85 13.14 22.73 -9.27
N HIS A 86 12.01 23.36 -8.91
CA HIS A 86 11.95 24.31 -7.79
C HIS A 86 11.45 23.68 -6.49
N ALA A 87 11.26 22.35 -6.45
CA ALA A 87 10.77 21.66 -5.28
C ALA A 87 11.79 21.73 -4.13
N HIS A 88 11.36 22.26 -2.99
CA HIS A 88 12.19 22.40 -1.79
C HIS A 88 11.78 21.42 -0.70
N GLU A 89 12.66 21.22 0.29
CA GLU A 89 12.36 20.36 1.44
C GLU A 89 11.12 20.84 2.20
N ALA A 90 10.31 19.90 2.70
CA ALA A 90 9.15 20.22 3.52
C ALA A 90 9.57 20.94 4.82
N ALA A 91 8.72 21.84 5.28
CA ALA A 91 8.97 22.57 6.52
C ALA A 91 8.93 21.63 7.74
N TRP A 92 9.64 22.02 8.80
CA TRP A 92 9.70 21.26 10.06
C TRP A 92 8.33 20.84 10.63
N PRO A 93 7.27 21.67 10.61
CA PRO A 93 5.95 21.27 11.09
C PRO A 93 5.33 20.08 10.35
N MET A 94 5.75 19.82 9.10
CA MET A 94 5.32 18.64 8.33
C MET A 94 6.26 17.45 8.53
N LEU A 95 7.57 17.70 8.65
CA LEU A 95 8.56 16.64 8.85
C LEU A 95 8.45 15.99 10.24
N LEU A 96 8.11 16.76 11.27
CA LEU A 96 8.02 16.25 12.64
C LEU A 96 6.98 15.12 12.79
N PRO A 97 5.70 15.28 12.37
CA PRO A 97 4.73 14.18 12.47
C PRO A 97 5.12 12.98 11.59
N MET A 98 5.70 13.20 10.41
CA MET A 98 6.20 12.12 9.56
C MET A 98 7.33 11.33 10.24
N ALA A 99 8.27 12.02 10.87
CA ALA A 99 9.38 11.41 11.60
C ALA A 99 8.90 10.66 12.85
N LEU A 100 7.94 11.22 13.59
CA LEU A 100 7.31 10.57 14.73
C LEU A 100 6.64 9.25 14.32
N LEU A 101 5.84 9.27 13.25
CA LEU A 101 5.15 8.09 12.74
C LEU A 101 6.15 7.03 12.22
N ALA A 102 7.19 7.46 11.49
CA ALA A 102 8.24 6.56 11.02
C ALA A 102 8.98 5.89 12.20
N ALA A 103 9.32 6.68 13.24
CA ALA A 103 9.94 6.16 14.45
C ALA A 103 9.02 5.18 15.19
N ALA A 104 7.72 5.48 15.29
CA ALA A 104 6.74 4.58 15.89
C ALA A 104 6.62 3.25 15.12
N CYS A 105 6.60 3.29 13.78
CA CYS A 105 6.57 2.10 12.94
C CYS A 105 7.80 1.21 13.18
N LEU A 106 8.98 1.81 13.30
CA LEU A 106 10.22 1.10 13.58
C LEU A 106 10.26 0.55 15.01
N ALA A 107 9.85 1.35 16.00
CA ALA A 107 9.83 0.96 17.39
C ALA A 107 8.91 -0.25 17.62
N VAL A 108 7.69 -0.22 17.06
CA VAL A 108 6.74 -1.33 17.18
C VAL A 108 7.26 -2.59 16.49
N GLY A 109 7.86 -2.49 15.30
CA GLY A 109 8.38 -3.66 14.61
C GLY A 109 9.60 -4.29 15.29
N LEU A 110 10.53 -3.49 15.82
CA LEU A 110 11.66 -3.98 16.61
C LEU A 110 11.22 -4.56 17.97
N ALA A 111 10.21 -3.96 18.60
CA ALA A 111 9.63 -4.45 19.85
C ALA A 111 8.65 -5.62 19.64
N GLY A 112 8.44 -6.09 18.41
CA GLY A 112 7.49 -7.15 18.07
C GLY A 112 7.62 -8.42 18.92
N PRO A 113 8.83 -9.00 19.10
CA PRO A 113 9.02 -10.15 19.98
C PRO A 113 8.60 -9.88 21.42
N TRP A 114 8.97 -8.72 21.98
CA TRP A 114 8.59 -8.33 23.34
C TRP A 114 7.08 -8.14 23.47
N PHE A 115 6.45 -7.51 22.48
CA PHE A 115 5.00 -7.33 22.43
C PHE A 115 4.26 -8.68 22.42
N LEU A 116 4.73 -9.64 21.62
CA LEU A 116 4.15 -10.99 21.53
C LEU A 116 4.40 -11.85 22.76
N GLY A 117 5.60 -11.78 23.34
CA GLY A 117 5.98 -12.64 24.46
C GLY A 117 5.47 -12.17 25.81
N SER A 118 5.24 -10.87 25.99
CA SER A 118 4.88 -10.31 27.31
C SER A 118 3.54 -9.59 27.32
N LEU A 119 3.28 -8.72 26.34
CA LEU A 119 2.09 -7.86 26.38
C LEU A 119 0.84 -8.60 25.90
N LEU A 120 0.93 -9.33 24.78
CA LEU A 120 -0.21 -9.96 24.14
C LEU A 120 -0.89 -11.03 25.02
N PRO A 121 -0.17 -11.96 25.69
CA PRO A 121 -0.79 -12.97 26.54
C PRO A 121 -1.60 -12.35 27.69
N GLU A 122 -1.08 -11.29 28.32
CA GLU A 122 -1.76 -10.61 29.42
C GLU A 122 -3.01 -9.87 28.94
N THR A 123 -2.93 -9.18 27.79
CA THR A 123 -4.12 -8.54 27.19
C THR A 123 -5.19 -9.55 26.78
N LEU A 124 -4.80 -10.73 26.28
CA LEU A 124 -5.73 -11.81 25.93
C LEU A 124 -6.39 -12.42 27.17
N ARG A 125 -5.67 -12.57 28.29
CA ARG A 125 -6.25 -13.04 29.56
C ARG A 125 -7.37 -12.12 30.05
N VAL A 126 -7.24 -10.81 29.86
CA VAL A 126 -8.25 -9.82 30.28
C VAL A 126 -9.38 -9.71 29.26
N THR A 127 -9.07 -9.67 27.96
CA THR A 127 -10.04 -9.33 26.91
C THR A 127 -10.78 -10.54 26.36
N CYS A 128 -10.13 -11.71 26.31
CA CYS A 128 -10.71 -12.94 25.77
C CYS A 128 -10.22 -14.18 26.55
N PRO A 129 -10.76 -14.43 27.76
CA PRO A 129 -10.34 -15.55 28.60
C PRO A 129 -10.50 -16.92 27.93
N ALA A 130 -11.49 -17.07 27.04
CA ALA A 130 -11.72 -18.29 26.26
C ALA A 130 -10.58 -18.59 25.25
N ALA A 131 -9.79 -17.59 24.89
CA ALA A 131 -8.66 -17.71 23.96
C ALA A 131 -7.32 -17.97 24.66
N ILE A 132 -7.28 -18.15 25.99
CA ILE A 132 -6.03 -18.38 26.74
C ILE A 132 -5.31 -19.65 26.25
N GLY A 133 -6.03 -20.69 25.83
CA GLY A 133 -5.43 -21.87 25.19
C GLY A 133 -4.75 -21.60 23.84
N ALA A 134 -5.07 -20.48 23.19
CA ALA A 134 -4.35 -19.99 22.01
C ALA A 134 -3.08 -19.19 22.38
N ALA A 135 -3.02 -18.60 23.58
CA ALA A 135 -1.84 -17.88 24.06
C ALA A 135 -0.62 -18.78 24.23
N ALA A 136 -0.81 -20.02 24.73
CA ALA A 136 0.26 -21.03 24.79
C ALA A 136 0.80 -21.44 23.41
N ARG A 137 0.03 -21.22 22.33
CA ARG A 137 0.47 -21.48 20.94
C ARG A 137 1.22 -20.30 20.32
N LEU A 138 1.34 -19.17 21.03
CA LEU A 138 2.08 -17.98 20.60
C LEU A 138 3.58 -18.10 20.93
N ASP A 139 3.95 -18.92 21.92
CA ASP A 139 5.35 -19.16 22.28
C ASP A 139 6.16 -19.75 21.11
N ASP A 140 5.55 -20.66 20.34
CA ASP A 140 6.14 -21.21 19.11
C ASP A 140 6.41 -20.14 18.03
N LEU A 141 5.73 -18.99 18.08
CA LEU A 141 5.89 -17.88 17.11
C LEU A 141 6.99 -16.91 17.53
N PHE A 142 7.40 -16.94 18.80
CA PHE A 142 8.42 -16.05 19.33
C PHE A 142 9.79 -16.34 18.72
N ALA A 143 10.19 -17.62 18.67
CA ALA A 143 11.47 -18.04 18.12
C ALA A 143 11.70 -17.60 16.65
N PRO A 144 10.80 -17.88 15.69
CA PRO A 144 11.00 -17.45 14.31
C PRO A 144 11.00 -15.92 14.17
N LEU A 145 10.15 -15.21 14.91
CA LEU A 145 10.13 -13.75 14.87
C LEU A 145 11.42 -13.15 15.45
N GLN A 146 11.91 -13.67 16.57
CA GLN A 146 13.17 -13.24 17.18
C GLN A 146 14.34 -13.51 16.23
N GLY A 147 14.35 -14.64 15.53
CA GLY A 147 15.33 -14.95 14.48
C GLY A 147 15.33 -13.90 13.37
N VAL A 148 14.16 -13.56 12.83
CA VAL A 148 14.03 -12.52 11.79
C VAL A 148 14.53 -11.16 12.30
N VAL A 149 14.08 -10.72 13.47
CA VAL A 149 14.51 -9.44 14.06
C VAL A 149 16.03 -9.43 14.28
N THR A 150 16.61 -10.52 14.77
CA THR A 150 18.06 -10.63 14.99
C THR A 150 18.83 -10.49 13.68
N VAL A 151 18.44 -11.22 12.63
CA VAL A 151 19.07 -11.13 11.30
C VAL A 151 18.98 -9.71 10.75
N VAL A 152 17.83 -9.06 10.91
CA VAL A 152 17.60 -7.70 10.41
C VAL A 152 18.45 -6.68 11.17
N VAL A 153 18.54 -6.80 12.50
CA VAL A 153 19.41 -5.95 13.32
C VAL A 153 20.88 -6.14 12.93
N LEU A 154 21.31 -7.38 12.69
CA LEU A 154 22.67 -7.67 12.20
C LEU A 154 22.92 -7.07 10.82
N LEU A 155 21.95 -7.16 9.90
CA LEU A 155 22.04 -6.55 8.58
C LEU A 155 22.11 -5.02 8.65
N LEU A 156 21.28 -4.39 9.48
CA LEU A 156 21.32 -2.94 9.71
C LEU A 156 22.66 -2.51 10.33
N ALA A 157 23.19 -3.27 11.30
CA ALA A 157 24.50 -3.02 11.89
C ALA A 157 25.64 -3.16 10.86
N LEU A 158 25.56 -4.15 9.96
CA LEU A 158 26.49 -4.32 8.86
C LEU A 158 26.43 -3.13 7.89
N ILE A 159 25.23 -2.72 7.46
CA ILE A 159 25.05 -1.55 6.59
C ILE A 159 25.59 -0.28 7.26
N ALA A 160 25.31 -0.08 8.55
CA ALA A 160 25.84 1.05 9.32
C ALA A 160 27.37 1.04 9.39
N THR A 161 27.98 -0.13 9.57
CA THR A 161 29.43 -0.29 9.62
C THR A 161 30.06 -0.04 8.25
N LEU A 162 29.51 -0.62 7.17
CA LEU A 162 30.00 -0.40 5.80
C LEU A 162 29.87 1.06 5.38
N THR A 163 28.76 1.72 5.74
CA THR A 163 28.57 3.16 5.45
C THR A 163 29.54 4.03 6.24
N LEU A 164 29.81 3.70 7.51
CA LEU A 164 30.83 4.38 8.32
C LEU A 164 32.23 4.19 7.73
N VAL A 165 32.61 2.96 7.41
CA VAL A 165 33.90 2.63 6.78
C VAL A 165 34.05 3.38 5.45
N ARG A 166 33.04 3.34 4.58
CA ARG A 166 33.03 4.10 3.32
C ARG A 166 33.21 5.60 3.57
N ARG A 167 32.48 6.16 4.54
CA ARG A 167 32.61 7.59 4.90
C ARG A 167 34.02 7.93 5.36
N VAL A 168 34.64 7.09 6.17
CA VAL A 168 36.02 7.28 6.66
C VAL A 168 37.03 7.16 5.53
N LEU A 169 36.92 6.13 4.68
CA LEU A 169 37.84 5.90 3.56
C LEU A 169 37.76 6.99 2.47
N LEU A 170 36.58 7.58 2.28
CA LEU A 170 36.33 8.63 1.30
C LEU A 170 36.48 10.05 1.88
N ARG A 171 36.92 10.20 3.15
CA ARG A 171 37.19 11.52 3.74
C ARG A 171 38.23 12.27 2.90
N GLY A 172 37.91 13.52 2.55
CA GLY A 172 38.81 14.40 1.80
C GLY A 172 38.89 14.12 0.29
N ARG A 173 38.11 13.17 -0.24
CA ARG A 173 38.00 12.97 -1.69
C ARG A 173 37.01 13.98 -2.29
N PRO A 174 37.33 14.62 -3.43
CA PRO A 174 36.37 15.47 -4.12
C PRO A 174 35.19 14.61 -4.60
N ILE A 175 33.97 15.04 -4.27
CA ILE A 175 32.74 14.45 -4.80
C ILE A 175 32.42 15.24 -6.08
N GLY A 176 32.47 14.56 -7.22
CA GLY A 176 32.08 15.13 -8.51
C GLY A 176 30.77 14.52 -9.00
N GLU A 177 30.03 15.30 -9.77
CA GLU A 177 28.90 14.80 -10.55
C GLU A 177 29.39 14.48 -11.97
N ALA A 178 29.08 13.29 -12.45
CA ALA A 178 29.38 12.86 -13.80
C ALA A 178 28.10 12.28 -14.42
N GLY A 179 27.99 12.37 -15.75
CA GLY A 179 26.90 11.73 -16.48
C GLY A 179 26.86 10.23 -16.18
N THR A 180 25.65 9.68 -16.10
CA THR A 180 25.47 8.23 -15.99
C THR A 180 25.66 7.57 -17.35
N TRP A 181 25.53 6.24 -17.44
CA TRP A 181 25.60 5.55 -18.72
C TRP A 181 24.39 5.93 -19.59
N ASP A 182 24.57 6.87 -20.52
CA ASP A 182 23.52 7.40 -21.38
C ASP A 182 23.26 6.54 -22.63
N CYS A 183 23.59 5.24 -22.61
CA CYS A 183 23.40 4.33 -23.75
C CYS A 183 24.01 4.83 -25.08
N GLY A 184 25.03 5.69 -25.02
CA GLY A 184 25.66 6.30 -26.20
C GLY A 184 24.99 7.58 -26.72
N TYR A 185 24.01 8.15 -26.02
CA TYR A 185 23.45 9.45 -26.37
C TYR A 185 24.44 10.59 -26.09
N LEU A 186 24.59 11.50 -27.06
CA LEU A 186 25.46 12.67 -26.94
C LEU A 186 24.92 13.76 -25.99
N ARG A 187 23.61 13.76 -25.75
CA ARG A 187 22.93 14.75 -24.90
C ARG A 187 21.67 14.13 -24.27
N PRO A 188 21.81 13.40 -23.15
CA PRO A 188 20.64 12.86 -22.44
C PRO A 188 19.72 14.00 -21.99
N THR A 189 18.42 13.71 -21.92
CA THR A 189 17.44 14.64 -21.34
C THR A 189 16.55 13.88 -20.36
N ALA A 190 16.00 14.55 -19.35
CA ALA A 190 15.08 13.95 -18.38
C ALA A 190 13.84 13.29 -19.02
N ARG A 191 13.55 13.59 -20.31
CA ARG A 191 12.47 12.95 -21.08
C ARG A 191 12.80 11.52 -21.51
N MET A 192 14.07 11.13 -21.55
CA MET A 192 14.53 9.81 -21.97
C MET A 192 14.50 8.77 -20.84
N GLU A 193 14.36 9.21 -19.58
CA GLU A 193 14.24 8.34 -18.43
C GLU A 193 12.93 7.53 -18.40
N TYR A 194 12.95 6.40 -17.69
CA TYR A 194 11.76 5.58 -17.46
C TYR A 194 10.61 6.41 -16.88
N THR A 195 9.43 6.26 -17.49
CA THR A 195 8.19 6.89 -17.00
C THR A 195 7.43 5.94 -16.07
N ALA A 196 6.44 6.51 -15.37
CA ALA A 196 5.52 5.74 -14.56
C ALA A 196 4.75 4.66 -15.34
N SER A 197 4.39 4.94 -16.59
CA SER A 197 3.76 3.95 -17.46
C SER A 197 4.73 2.86 -17.91
N SER A 198 5.98 3.22 -18.21
CA SER A 198 7.01 2.27 -18.65
C SER A 198 7.42 1.31 -17.53
N PHE A 199 7.58 1.81 -16.31
CA PHE A 199 7.88 0.96 -15.14
C PHE A 199 6.78 -0.06 -14.87
N ALA A 200 5.51 0.37 -14.98
CA ALA A 200 4.36 -0.50 -14.72
C ALA A 200 4.01 -1.42 -15.91
N GLN A 201 4.62 -1.26 -17.07
CA GLN A 201 4.24 -1.97 -18.30
C GLN A 201 4.30 -3.50 -18.19
N PRO A 202 5.35 -4.12 -17.60
CA PRO A 202 5.41 -5.57 -17.46
C PRO A 202 4.27 -6.11 -16.58
N LEU A 203 3.98 -5.39 -15.49
CA LEU A 203 2.90 -5.74 -14.57
C LEU A 203 1.53 -5.57 -15.23
N ALA A 204 1.32 -4.48 -15.97
CA ALA A 204 0.10 -4.24 -16.72
C ALA A 204 -0.13 -5.30 -17.81
N ALA A 205 0.95 -5.78 -18.44
CA ALA A 205 0.89 -6.86 -19.43
C ALA A 205 0.55 -8.21 -18.79
N LEU A 206 1.11 -8.52 -17.62
CA LEU A 206 0.79 -9.73 -16.84
C LEU A 206 -0.69 -9.76 -16.46
N PHE A 207 -1.23 -8.64 -16.00
CA PHE A 207 -2.64 -8.50 -15.59
C PHE A 207 -3.56 -7.93 -16.68
N ARG A 208 -3.22 -8.13 -17.97
CA ARG A 208 -3.98 -7.55 -19.10
C ARG A 208 -5.47 -7.93 -19.13
N THR A 209 -5.81 -9.13 -18.66
CA THR A 209 -7.17 -9.66 -18.63
C THR A 209 -8.05 -8.89 -17.65
N VAL A 210 -7.43 -8.49 -16.53
CA VAL A 210 -8.04 -7.65 -15.51
C VAL A 210 -7.98 -6.20 -15.98
N LEU A 211 -6.78 -5.59 -16.02
CA LEU A 211 -6.58 -4.15 -16.21
C LEU A 211 -7.05 -3.59 -17.55
N ARG A 212 -7.06 -4.41 -18.62
CA ARG A 212 -7.51 -4.01 -19.98
C ARG A 212 -6.87 -2.69 -20.46
N THR A 213 -5.59 -2.51 -20.16
CA THR A 213 -4.83 -1.32 -20.55
C THR A 213 -4.87 -1.13 -22.06
N ARG A 214 -5.33 0.03 -22.51
CA ARG A 214 -5.35 0.42 -23.92
C ARG A 214 -4.09 1.20 -24.25
N ARG A 215 -3.46 0.86 -25.37
CA ARG A 215 -2.29 1.54 -25.90
C ARG A 215 -2.64 2.12 -27.27
N SER A 216 -2.38 3.41 -27.45
CA SER A 216 -2.45 4.08 -28.74
C SER A 216 -1.06 4.60 -29.07
N ALA A 217 -0.51 4.19 -30.21
CA ALA A 217 0.81 4.61 -30.65
C ALA A 217 0.74 5.02 -32.12
N THR A 218 1.39 6.13 -32.47
CA THR A 218 1.60 6.49 -33.87
C THR A 218 2.68 5.59 -34.46
N ALA A 219 2.39 4.92 -35.57
CA ALA A 219 3.38 4.14 -36.29
C ALA A 219 4.50 5.06 -36.81
N ILE A 220 5.74 4.64 -36.63
CA ILE A 220 6.91 5.33 -37.19
C ILE A 220 7.22 4.64 -38.52
N THR A 221 7.00 5.34 -39.62
CA THR A 221 7.25 4.82 -40.99
C THR A 221 8.50 5.41 -41.61
N ASP A 222 8.90 6.60 -41.20
CA ASP A 222 10.04 7.31 -41.76
C ASP A 222 11.31 7.07 -40.92
N GLU A 223 12.48 7.12 -41.55
CA GLU A 223 13.79 6.98 -40.89
C GLU A 223 14.09 8.12 -39.90
N PHE A 224 13.52 9.30 -40.16
CA PHE A 224 13.63 10.50 -39.31
C PHE A 224 12.24 11.11 -39.04
N PRO A 225 11.43 10.48 -38.18
CA PRO A 225 10.07 10.94 -37.93
C PRO A 225 10.07 12.31 -37.26
N ARG A 226 9.25 13.25 -37.76
CA ARG A 226 9.10 14.59 -37.17
C ARG A 226 8.47 14.55 -35.78
N GLY A 227 7.75 13.49 -35.45
CA GLY A 227 7.16 13.27 -34.12
C GLY A 227 6.54 11.89 -33.99
N ALA A 228 6.53 11.38 -32.76
CA ALA A 228 5.84 10.15 -32.39
C ALA A 228 5.10 10.37 -31.07
N LYS A 229 3.91 9.81 -30.95
CA LYS A 229 3.09 9.86 -29.74
C LYS A 229 2.77 8.44 -29.27
N LEU A 230 2.99 8.20 -27.99
CA LEU A 230 2.55 7.00 -27.29
C LEU A 230 1.63 7.42 -26.14
N GLU A 231 0.44 6.86 -26.12
CA GLU A 231 -0.56 7.08 -25.08
C GLU A 231 -0.96 5.73 -24.50
N THR A 232 -1.01 5.66 -23.17
CA THR A 232 -1.38 4.44 -22.43
C THR A 232 -2.44 4.83 -21.41
N GLN A 233 -3.60 4.19 -21.50
CA GLN A 233 -4.73 4.45 -20.63
C GLN A 233 -5.17 3.15 -19.96
N THR A 234 -5.27 3.18 -18.64
CA THR A 234 -5.82 2.08 -17.83
C THR A 234 -7.07 2.61 -17.16
N GLY A 235 -8.23 2.05 -17.49
CA GLY A 235 -9.50 2.43 -16.86
C GLY A 235 -9.66 1.78 -15.48
N ASP A 236 -10.55 2.34 -14.66
CA ASP A 236 -10.92 1.73 -13.39
C ASP A 236 -12.11 0.79 -13.62
N LEU A 237 -11.82 -0.52 -13.63
CA LEU A 237 -12.81 -1.56 -13.87
C LEU A 237 -13.95 -1.53 -12.85
N PHE A 238 -13.63 -1.27 -11.58
CA PHE A 238 -14.61 -1.31 -10.50
C PHE A 238 -15.48 -0.07 -10.55
N ALA A 239 -14.88 1.11 -10.79
CA ALA A 239 -15.64 2.33 -11.03
C ALA A 239 -16.61 2.15 -12.20
N ASP A 240 -16.09 1.80 -13.38
CA ASP A 240 -16.87 1.78 -14.62
C ASP A 240 -17.95 0.69 -14.64
N ARG A 241 -17.69 -0.48 -14.03
CA ARG A 241 -18.57 -1.67 -14.16
C ARG A 241 -19.39 -2.01 -12.93
N LEU A 242 -18.97 -1.59 -11.74
CA LEU A 242 -19.65 -1.95 -10.51
C LEU A 242 -20.25 -0.71 -9.83
N ILE A 243 -19.40 0.28 -9.55
CA ILE A 243 -19.76 1.44 -8.75
C ILE A 243 -20.72 2.35 -9.54
N ASP A 244 -20.31 2.84 -10.70
CA ASP A 244 -21.12 3.74 -11.53
C ASP A 244 -22.51 3.17 -11.86
N PRO A 245 -22.66 1.91 -12.34
CA PRO A 245 -23.98 1.37 -12.59
C PRO A 245 -24.79 1.17 -11.30
N ALA A 246 -24.19 0.79 -10.18
CA ALA A 246 -24.89 0.69 -8.90
C ALA A 246 -25.44 2.05 -8.46
N PHE A 247 -24.60 3.09 -8.49
CA PHE A 247 -25.01 4.46 -8.17
C PHE A 247 -26.10 4.99 -9.11
N ARG A 248 -26.00 4.69 -10.42
CA ARG A 248 -27.07 5.04 -11.37
C ARG A 248 -28.39 4.37 -11.02
N ARG A 249 -28.38 3.06 -10.70
CA ARG A 249 -29.58 2.32 -10.29
C ARG A 249 -30.19 2.84 -9.00
N VAL A 250 -29.36 3.13 -7.98
CA VAL A 250 -29.83 3.72 -6.71
C VAL A 250 -30.46 5.08 -6.97
N ARG A 251 -29.80 5.93 -7.77
CA ARG A 251 -30.34 7.25 -8.16
C ARG A 251 -31.66 7.12 -8.91
N GLU A 252 -31.78 6.18 -9.83
CA GLU A 252 -33.01 5.92 -10.57
C GLU A 252 -34.14 5.46 -9.63
N ALA A 253 -33.87 4.51 -8.72
CA ALA A 253 -34.83 4.05 -7.73
C ALA A 253 -35.30 5.19 -6.80
N LEU A 254 -34.36 5.98 -6.27
CA LEU A 254 -34.67 7.15 -5.43
C LEU A 254 -35.39 8.25 -6.22
N SER A 255 -35.09 8.42 -7.51
CA SER A 255 -35.79 9.40 -8.34
C SER A 255 -37.27 9.05 -8.54
N ARG A 256 -37.62 7.75 -8.52
CA ARG A 256 -39.02 7.31 -8.56
C ARG A 256 -39.77 7.67 -7.27
N LEU A 257 -39.09 7.74 -6.13
CA LEU A 257 -39.66 8.15 -4.83
C LEU A 257 -39.88 9.66 -4.71
N ARG A 258 -39.49 10.47 -5.72
CA ARG A 258 -39.72 11.93 -5.71
C ARG A 258 -41.19 12.33 -5.65
N TRP A 259 -42.12 11.44 -6.01
CA TRP A 259 -43.57 11.68 -5.88
C TRP A 259 -44.01 11.90 -4.42
N ILE A 260 -43.25 11.42 -3.43
CA ILE A 260 -43.56 11.60 -2.00
C ILE A 260 -43.35 13.07 -1.57
N GLN A 261 -42.56 13.86 -2.30
CA GLN A 261 -42.22 15.25 -1.98
C GLN A 261 -43.05 16.26 -2.79
N HIS A 262 -44.39 16.12 -2.80
CA HIS A 262 -45.28 16.99 -3.58
C HIS A 262 -45.53 18.40 -2.99
N GLY A 263 -44.85 18.79 -1.90
CA GLY A 263 -44.96 20.15 -1.34
C GLY A 263 -46.33 20.49 -0.72
N GLN A 264 -47.27 19.54 -0.70
CA GLN A 264 -48.59 19.71 -0.12
C GLN A 264 -48.61 19.23 1.34
N VAL A 265 -48.82 20.17 2.27
CA VAL A 265 -48.83 19.89 3.72
C VAL A 265 -49.83 18.80 4.12
N ARG A 266 -50.98 18.72 3.43
CA ARG A 266 -52.03 17.72 3.70
C ARG A 266 -51.54 16.27 3.54
N LEU A 267 -50.69 16.01 2.54
CA LEU A 267 -50.12 14.67 2.31
C LEU A 267 -49.11 14.30 3.40
N TYR A 268 -48.32 15.26 3.87
CA TYR A 268 -47.37 15.03 4.96
C TYR A 268 -48.06 14.68 6.28
N VAL A 269 -49.17 15.36 6.60
CA VAL A 269 -49.97 15.05 7.80
C VAL A 269 -50.56 13.63 7.71
N LEU A 270 -51.05 13.22 6.54
CA LEU A 270 -51.55 11.86 6.31
C LEU A 270 -50.44 10.82 6.48
N TYR A 271 -49.23 11.07 5.94
CA TYR A 271 -48.09 10.17 6.13
C TYR A 271 -47.73 10.01 7.60
N ILE A 272 -47.69 11.10 8.38
CA ILE A 272 -47.41 11.03 9.82
C ILE A 272 -48.46 10.16 10.54
N ALA A 273 -49.75 10.39 10.29
CA ALA A 273 -50.83 9.61 10.92
C ALA A 273 -50.73 8.11 10.58
N LEU A 274 -50.49 7.77 9.30
CA LEU A 274 -50.32 6.37 8.87
C LEU A 274 -49.08 5.72 9.50
N THR A 275 -47.97 6.45 9.60
CA THR A 275 -46.74 5.93 10.20
C THR A 275 -46.92 5.66 11.69
N LEU A 276 -47.62 6.55 12.42
CA LEU A 276 -47.96 6.35 13.83
C LEU A 276 -48.87 5.14 14.04
N LEU A 277 -49.88 4.96 13.19
CA LEU A 277 -50.77 3.79 13.25
C LEU A 277 -50.00 2.48 12.98
N ALA A 278 -49.11 2.47 11.98
CA ALA A 278 -48.28 1.31 11.67
C ALA A 278 -47.33 0.95 12.83
N LEU A 279 -46.69 1.94 13.45
CA LEU A 279 -45.85 1.75 14.62
C LEU A 279 -46.65 1.25 15.84
N LEU A 280 -47.87 1.74 16.03
CA LEU A 280 -48.75 1.28 17.11
C LEU A 280 -49.16 -0.17 16.93
N ILE A 281 -49.55 -0.57 15.71
CA ILE A 281 -49.88 -1.96 15.37
C ILE A 281 -48.65 -2.85 15.61
N TRP A 282 -47.48 -2.46 15.10
CA TRP A 282 -46.25 -3.23 15.28
C TRP A 282 -45.87 -3.43 16.76
N LYS A 283 -46.14 -2.45 17.63
CA LYS A 283 -45.89 -2.57 19.07
C LYS A 283 -46.91 -3.49 19.77
N LEU A 284 -48.13 -3.55 19.25
CA LEU A 284 -49.23 -4.34 19.82
C LEU A 284 -49.22 -5.81 19.37
N THR A 285 -48.54 -6.10 18.25
CA THR A 285 -48.22 -7.45 17.77
C THR A 285 -46.90 -7.95 18.34
#